data_AF-A0A8S1EM58-F1
#
_entry.id   AF-A0A8S1EM58-F1
#
_cell.length_a   1.000
_cell.length_b   1.000
_cell.length_c   1.000
_cell.angle_alpha   90.00
_cell.angle_beta   90.00
_cell.angle_gamma   90.00
#
_symmetry.space_group_name_H-M   'P 1'
#
loop_
_entity.id
_entity.type
_entity.pdbx_description
1 polymer ?
#
loop_
_entity_poly.entity_id
_entity_poly.type
_entity_poly.pdbx_seq_one_letter_code
_entity_poly.pdbx_strand_id
1 'polypeptide(L)' 'MKGFIHHKNEIWYNNDMSKPDFKECDADESPLCSNAHLDYLVEDHHRYFGIYMANYGQRGCTGDPANLI' A
#
# COMPACT_ATOMS: atom_id res chain seq x y z
N MET A 1 21.36 7.05 -17.75
CA MET A 1 20.63 5.77 -17.67
C MET A 1 19.15 6.07 -17.55
N LYS A 2 18.27 5.37 -18.29
CA LYS A 2 16.82 5.42 -18.05
C LYS A 2 16.46 4.24 -17.14
N GLY A 3 16.48 4.45 -15.83
CA GLY A 3 15.98 3.50 -14.83
C GLY A 3 14.48 3.74 -14.54
N PHE A 4 13.90 2.88 -13.72
CA PHE A 4 12.61 3.17 -13.07
C PHE A 4 12.85 4.20 -11.97
N ILE A 5 12.03 5.24 -11.94
CA ILE A 5 12.13 6.32 -10.95
C ILE A 5 10.71 6.57 -10.45
N HIS A 6 10.51 6.43 -9.14
CA HIS A 6 9.31 6.81 -8.42
C HIS A 6 9.06 8.30 -8.53
N HIS A 7 7.79 8.67 -8.55
CA HIS A 7 7.38 10.07 -8.68
C HIS A 7 7.74 10.87 -7.42
N LYS A 8 8.05 12.17 -7.62
CA LYS A 8 8.53 13.17 -6.65
C LYS A 8 8.03 13.14 -5.22
N ASN A 9 6.80 12.67 -4.96
CA ASN A 9 6.19 12.72 -3.64
C ASN A 9 5.64 11.34 -3.25
N GLU A 10 5.97 10.92 -2.03
CA GLU A 10 5.51 9.66 -1.44
C GLU A 10 4.93 9.92 -0.04
N ILE A 11 3.82 9.24 0.29
CA ILE A 11 3.37 9.06 1.66
C ILE A 11 3.76 7.66 2.09
N TRP A 12 4.75 7.59 2.99
CA TRP A 12 5.36 6.34 3.38
C TRP A 12 4.96 5.94 4.81
N TYR A 13 4.76 4.64 5.00
CA TYR A 13 4.33 4.03 6.26
C TYR A 13 5.32 2.92 6.62
N ASN A 14 6.03 3.06 7.75
CA ASN A 14 6.93 2.02 8.27
C ASN A 14 6.23 1.16 9.33
N ASN A 15 5.04 0.66 8.99
CA ASN A 15 4.15 -0.03 9.92
C ASN A 15 3.02 -0.77 9.20
N ASP A 16 3.26 -1.37 8.03
CA ASP A 16 2.27 -2.11 7.20
C ASP A 16 0.96 -1.36 6.87
N MET A 17 0.99 -0.02 7.01
CA MET A 17 -0.18 0.86 6.94
C MET A 17 -1.28 0.54 7.97
N SER A 18 -0.96 -0.20 9.06
CA SER A 18 -1.89 -0.47 10.18
C SER A 18 -2.17 0.73 11.07
N LYS A 19 -1.26 1.71 11.13
CA LYS A 19 -1.39 2.90 11.97
C LYS A 19 -1.31 4.16 11.11
N PRO A 20 -1.90 5.29 11.58
CA PRO A 20 -1.88 6.54 10.84
C PRO A 20 -0.52 7.27 10.91
N ASP A 21 0.52 6.65 11.51
CA ASP A 21 1.86 7.22 11.56
C ASP A 21 2.53 7.09 10.19
N PHE A 22 2.45 8.16 9.40
CA PHE A 22 3.08 8.26 8.09
C PHE A 22 4.17 9.35 8.06
N LYS A 23 5.00 9.26 7.03
CA LYS A 23 5.97 10.26 6.67
C LYS A 23 5.71 10.73 5.24
N GLU A 24 5.61 12.04 5.07
CA GLU A 24 5.62 12.64 3.74
C GLU A 24 7.05 12.83 3.26
N CYS A 25 7.29 12.47 2.00
CA CYS A 25 8.60 12.42 1.38
C CYS A 25 8.54 13.21 0.07
N ASP A 26 8.93 14.49 0.13
CA ASP A 26 8.94 15.41 -1.02
C ASP A 26 10.26 15.36 -1.80
N ALA A 27 10.67 14.17 -2.22
CA ALA A 27 11.83 13.98 -3.08
C ALA A 27 11.69 12.71 -3.93
N ASP A 28 12.25 12.74 -5.14
CA ASP A 28 12.44 11.54 -5.96
C ASP A 28 13.36 10.55 -5.21
N GLU A 29 12.94 9.29 -5.09
CA GLU A 29 13.78 8.17 -4.59
C GLU A 29 14.44 8.43 -3.22
N SER A 30 13.72 9.05 -2.28
CA SER A 30 14.28 9.44 -0.99
C SER A 30 14.76 8.23 -0.17
N PRO A 31 16.06 8.15 0.21
CA PRO A 31 16.57 7.10 1.11
C PRO A 31 16.11 7.31 2.57
N LEU A 32 15.28 8.31 2.83
CA LEU A 32 14.66 8.52 4.13
C LEU A 32 13.26 7.88 4.22
N CYS A 33 12.83 7.22 3.14
CA CYS A 33 11.50 6.61 2.98
C CYS A 33 11.64 5.21 2.36
N SER A 34 10.72 4.77 1.51
CA SER A 34 10.72 3.39 1.00
C SER A 34 12.00 3.01 0.26
N ASN A 35 12.73 3.95 -0.34
CA ASN A 35 13.96 3.63 -1.07
C ASN A 35 15.12 3.11 -0.17
N ALA A 36 15.02 3.23 1.16
CA ALA A 36 15.94 2.55 2.09
C ALA A 36 15.57 1.09 2.39
N HIS A 37 14.39 0.65 1.94
CA HIS A 37 13.74 -0.61 2.28
C HIS A 37 13.54 -1.44 1.01
N LEU A 38 14.20 -2.58 0.92
CA LEU A 38 14.13 -3.51 -0.23
C LEU A 38 13.37 -4.80 0.12
N ASP A 39 12.73 -4.82 1.28
CA ASP A 39 11.81 -5.85 1.73
C ASP A 39 10.46 -5.67 1.04
N TYR A 40 10.31 -6.31 -0.12
CA TYR A 40 9.08 -6.30 -0.92
C TYR A 40 8.07 -7.34 -0.41
N LEU A 41 7.68 -7.24 0.86
CA LEU A 41 6.71 -8.14 1.46
C LEU A 41 5.29 -7.80 0.99
N VAL A 42 4.54 -8.84 0.63
CA VAL A 42 3.16 -8.68 0.13
C VAL A 42 2.25 -8.19 1.26
N GLU A 43 2.55 -8.56 2.49
CA GLU A 43 1.84 -8.17 3.71
C GLU A 43 1.79 -6.65 3.88
N ASP A 44 2.87 -5.92 3.54
CA ASP A 44 2.95 -4.46 3.64
C ASP A 44 2.10 -3.72 2.59
N HIS A 45 1.58 -4.43 1.59
CA HIS A 45 0.78 -3.88 0.49
C HIS A 45 -0.72 -4.13 0.62
N HIS A 46 -1.18 -4.70 1.75
CA HIS A 46 -2.56 -5.14 1.88
C HIS A 46 -3.49 -4.16 2.59
N ARG A 47 -3.01 -3.11 3.25
CA ARG A 47 -3.85 -2.23 4.06
C ARG A 47 -3.83 -0.80 3.56
N TYR A 48 -5.01 -0.21 3.38
CA TYR A 48 -5.15 1.20 3.05
C TYR A 48 -6.33 1.80 3.81
N PHE A 49 -6.14 2.97 4.42
CA PHE A 49 -7.17 3.68 5.20
C PHE A 49 -7.84 2.79 6.27
N GLY A 50 -7.04 1.95 6.95
CA GLY A 50 -7.50 1.02 7.98
C GLY A 50 -8.24 -0.23 7.46
N ILE A 51 -8.41 -0.36 6.14
CA ILE A 51 -9.13 -1.45 5.49
C ILE A 51 -8.12 -2.42 4.85
N TYR A 52 -8.32 -3.73 5.05
CA TYR A 52 -7.59 -4.75 4.30
C TYR A 52 -8.16 -4.86 2.89
N MET A 53 -7.33 -4.80 1.84
CA MET A 53 -7.78 -4.66 0.45
C MET A 53 -8.61 -5.83 -0.06
N ALA A 54 -8.38 -7.05 0.41
CA ALA A 54 -9.27 -8.17 0.08
C ALA A 54 -10.72 -7.94 0.57
N ASN A 55 -10.91 -7.20 1.67
CA ASN A 55 -12.24 -6.85 2.16
C ASN A 55 -12.92 -5.78 1.30
N TYR A 56 -12.16 -4.90 0.61
CA TYR A 56 -12.75 -3.86 -0.24
C TYR A 56 -13.54 -4.47 -1.40
N GLY A 57 -13.02 -5.53 -2.03
CA GLY A 57 -13.73 -6.23 -3.12
C GLY A 57 -14.89 -7.12 -2.67
N GLN A 58 -14.96 -7.46 -1.38
CA GLN A 58 -15.98 -8.36 -0.82
C GLN A 58 -17.12 -7.62 -0.09
N ARG A 59 -16.83 -6.47 0.53
CA ARG A 59 -17.81 -5.71 1.31
C ARG A 59 -18.94 -5.21 0.40
N GLY A 60 -20.14 -5.74 0.63
CA GLY A 60 -21.32 -5.39 -0.16
C GLY A 60 -21.42 -6.13 -1.49
N CYS A 61 -20.44 -6.96 -1.82
CA CYS A 61 -20.57 -7.97 -2.87
C CYS A 61 -21.33 -9.17 -2.29
N THR A 62 -22.64 -9.24 -2.54
CA THR A 62 -23.47 -10.40 -2.15
C THR A 62 -23.18 -11.65 -2.99
N GLY A 63 -22.27 -11.56 -3.95
CA GLY A 63 -22.14 -12.53 -5.04
C GLY A 63 -23.37 -12.51 -5.95
N ASP A 64 -23.32 -13.32 -7.00
CA ASP A 64 -24.54 -13.79 -7.66
C ASP A 64 -25.24 -14.76 -6.70
N PRO A 65 -26.52 -14.54 -6.34
CA PRO A 65 -27.28 -15.48 -5.53
C PRO A 65 -27.27 -16.93 -6.06
N ALA A 66 -27.03 -17.13 -7.36
CA ALA A 66 -26.91 -18.45 -7.98
C ALA A 66 -25.61 -19.20 -7.62
N ASN A 67 -24.61 -18.53 -7.05
CA ASN A 67 -23.31 -19.10 -6.66
C ASN A 67 -23.16 -19.31 -5.13
N LEU A 68 -24.23 -19.10 -4.35
CA LEU A 68 -24.28 -19.46 -2.94
C LEU A 68 -24.63 -20.95 -2.84
N ILE A 69 -23.61 -21.81 -2.69
CA ILE A 69 -23.74 -23.23 -2.37
C ILE A 69 -23.68 -23.40 -0.84
#